data_AF-A0A6V7SR05-F1
#
_entry.id   AF-A0A6V7SR05-F1
#
_cell.length_a   1.000
_cell.length_b   1.000
_cell.length_c   1.000
_cell.angle_alpha   90.00
_cell.angle_beta   90.00
_cell.angle_gamma   90.00
#
_symmetry.space_group_name_H-M   'P 1'
#
loop_
_entity.id
_entity.type
_entity.pdbx_description
1 polymer ?
#
loop_
_entity_poly.entity_id
_entity_poly.type
_entity_poly.pdbx_seq_one_letter_code
_entity_poly.pdbx_strand_id
1 'polypeptide(L)'
;MPQWGAGNSRAIEARMRKKMEKDRKQKELEEKRLDEYWKDDDKKAQAKIQRKKATNTKITQAQILQRLIEEKKKEMKDEKKKTENTNVHEMELEDNINHIIRDEMNNYDECINATGIDNIINSLGNVSFEKTKKVKAAYKKYEEENLPLVKEEYKNLKLSQYKQILWKKFKKSADNPMNQKD
;
A
#
# COMPACT_ATOMS: atom_id res chain seq x y z
N MET A 1 30.81 15.44 -83.35
CA MET A 1 31.74 16.02 -82.35
C MET A 1 31.18 15.73 -80.96
N PRO A 2 31.97 15.31 -79.96
CA PRO A 2 31.46 14.62 -78.77
C PRO A 2 30.87 15.56 -77.71
N GLN A 3 29.70 15.20 -77.21
CA GLN A 3 28.97 15.79 -76.08
C GLN A 3 29.70 15.59 -74.74
N TRP A 4 30.17 16.68 -74.11
CA TRP A 4 30.77 16.64 -72.77
C TRP A 4 29.67 16.51 -71.71
N GLY A 5 29.58 15.31 -71.13
CA GLY A 5 28.54 14.90 -70.18
C GLY A 5 28.68 15.45 -68.77
N ALA A 6 27.56 15.37 -68.03
CA ALA A 6 27.28 15.86 -66.69
C ALA A 6 28.18 15.28 -65.57
N GLY A 7 29.48 15.60 -65.58
CA GLY A 7 30.48 15.10 -64.64
C GLY A 7 30.71 16.00 -63.42
N ASN A 8 29.71 16.26 -62.57
CA ASN A 8 29.93 16.70 -61.17
C ASN A 8 28.70 16.61 -60.25
N SER A 9 27.50 16.35 -60.79
CA SER A 9 26.25 16.33 -60.01
C SER A 9 26.25 15.29 -58.89
N ARG A 10 26.72 14.07 -59.19
CA ARG A 10 26.76 12.94 -58.25
C ARG A 10 27.74 13.15 -57.07
N ALA A 11 28.82 13.91 -57.28
CA ALA A 11 29.76 14.26 -56.21
C ALA A 11 29.20 15.36 -55.29
N ILE A 12 28.45 16.32 -55.86
CA ILE A 12 27.73 17.34 -55.09
C ILE A 12 26.61 16.70 -54.28
N GLU A 13 25.86 15.77 -54.87
CA GLU A 13 24.81 15.02 -54.17
C GLU A 13 25.37 14.17 -53.01
N ALA A 14 26.50 13.49 -53.22
CA ALA A 14 27.17 12.73 -52.16
C ALA A 14 27.64 13.62 -51.00
N ARG A 15 28.16 14.83 -51.29
CA ARG A 15 28.54 15.82 -50.26
C ARG A 15 27.32 16.34 -49.50
N MET A 16 26.21 16.59 -50.19
CA MET A 16 24.96 17.03 -49.57
C MET A 16 24.38 15.94 -48.66
N ARG A 17 24.37 14.67 -49.08
CA ARG A 17 23.94 13.55 -48.24
C ARG A 17 24.81 13.40 -46.98
N LYS A 18 26.13 13.51 -47.13
CA LYS A 18 27.07 13.46 -45.99
C LYS A 18 26.88 14.62 -45.01
N LYS A 19 26.57 15.82 -45.51
CA LYS A 19 26.25 17.00 -44.69
C LYS A 19 24.93 16.81 -43.94
N MET A 20 23.87 16.41 -44.65
CA MET A 20 22.55 16.14 -44.05
C MET A 20 22.60 15.07 -42.96
N GLU A 21 23.40 14.01 -43.16
CA GLU A 21 23.55 12.96 -42.16
C GLU A 21 24.33 13.43 -40.92
N LYS A 22 25.35 14.30 -41.11
CA LYS A 22 26.10 14.91 -40.01
C LYS A 22 25.20 15.86 -39.21
N ASP A 23 24.42 16.70 -39.89
CA ASP A 23 23.50 17.64 -39.26
C ASP A 23 22.38 16.89 -38.52
N ARG A 24 21.87 15.78 -39.08
CA ARG A 24 20.91 14.89 -38.40
C ARG A 24 21.50 14.29 -37.12
N LYS A 25 22.74 13.79 -37.18
CA LYS A 25 23.44 13.23 -36.00
C LYS A 25 23.69 14.29 -34.93
N GLN A 26 24.06 15.51 -35.33
CA GLN A 26 24.22 16.62 -34.39
C GLN A 26 22.90 16.99 -33.71
N LYS A 27 21.81 17.07 -34.48
CA LYS A 27 20.48 17.36 -33.95
C LYS A 27 19.98 16.28 -32.99
N GLU A 28 20.16 15.00 -33.33
CA GLU A 28 19.79 13.88 -32.45
C GLU A 28 20.60 13.89 -31.14
N LEU A 29 21.89 14.25 -31.22
CA LEU A 29 22.73 14.38 -30.03
C LEU A 29 22.27 15.55 -29.15
N GLU A 30 21.97 16.70 -29.74
CA GLU A 30 21.45 17.87 -29.02
C GLU A 30 20.10 17.59 -28.38
N GLU A 31 19.19 16.90 -29.08
CA GLU A 31 17.89 16.47 -28.57
C GLU A 31 18.05 15.51 -27.38
N LYS A 32 18.95 14.53 -27.48
CA LYS A 32 19.27 13.63 -26.35
C LYS A 32 19.84 14.38 -25.15
N ARG A 33 20.73 15.35 -25.38
CA ARG A 33 21.28 16.17 -24.30
C ARG A 33 20.22 17.04 -23.65
N LEU A 34 19.27 17.55 -24.43
CA LEU A 34 18.17 18.35 -23.93
C LEU A 34 17.19 17.48 -23.13
N ASP A 35 16.83 16.30 -23.63
CA ASP A 35 16.00 15.33 -22.91
C ASP A 35 16.62 14.93 -21.58
N GLU A 36 17.94 14.68 -21.56
CA GLU A 36 18.66 14.36 -20.33
C GLU A 36 18.73 15.56 -19.36
N TYR A 37 18.89 16.78 -19.86
CA TYR A 37 18.87 18.00 -19.04
C TYR A 37 17.49 18.27 -18.41
N TRP A 38 16.41 17.98 -19.14
CA TRP A 38 15.03 18.16 -18.67
C TRP A 38 14.44 16.94 -17.94
N LYS A 39 15.22 15.86 -17.81
CA LYS A 39 14.80 14.68 -17.10
C LYS A 39 14.71 14.98 -15.60
N ASP A 40 13.49 14.88 -15.06
CA ASP A 40 13.23 15.06 -13.64
C ASP A 40 13.41 13.73 -12.88
N ASP A 41 14.39 13.70 -11.97
CA ASP A 41 14.70 12.55 -11.11
C ASP A 41 13.91 12.57 -9.78
N ASP A 42 12.91 13.44 -9.61
CA ASP A 42 12.05 13.41 -8.42
C ASP A 42 11.26 12.09 -8.31
N LYS A 43 11.74 11.24 -7.41
CA LYS A 43 11.14 9.95 -7.04
C LYS A 43 9.66 10.06 -6.67
N LYS A 44 9.23 11.18 -6.05
CA LYS A 44 7.83 11.39 -5.66
C LYS A 44 6.95 11.71 -6.87
N ALA A 45 7.44 12.53 -7.82
CA ALA A 45 6.76 12.83 -9.07
C ALA A 45 6.58 11.56 -9.92
N GLN A 46 7.65 10.76 -10.07
CA GLN A 46 7.61 9.50 -10.81
C GLN A 46 6.63 8.50 -10.18
N ALA A 47 6.64 8.35 -8.84
CA ALA A 47 5.70 7.48 -8.13
C ALA A 47 4.24 7.93 -8.32
N LYS A 48 3.97 9.23 -8.38
CA LYS A 48 2.63 9.77 -8.64
C LYS A 48 2.15 9.50 -10.06
N ILE A 49 3.03 9.60 -11.05
CA ILE A 49 2.74 9.26 -12.45
C ILE A 49 2.44 7.77 -12.59
N GLN A 50 3.24 6.90 -11.96
CA GLN A 50 3.02 5.45 -11.98
C GLN A 50 1.69 5.06 -11.34
N ARG A 51 1.35 5.64 -10.17
CA ARG A 51 0.06 5.41 -9.52
C ARG A 51 -1.12 5.84 -10.40
N LYS A 52 -1.04 7.02 -11.04
CA LYS A 52 -2.08 7.49 -11.96
C LYS A 52 -2.24 6.60 -13.19
N LYS A 53 -1.14 6.09 -13.76
CA LYS A 53 -1.17 5.15 -14.89
C LYS A 53 -1.84 3.82 -14.48
N ALA A 54 -1.53 3.31 -13.30
CA ALA A 54 -2.14 2.09 -12.78
C ALA A 54 -3.66 2.24 -12.57
N THR A 55 -4.13 3.39 -12.08
CA THR A 55 -5.57 3.59 -11.79
C THR A 55 -6.42 3.88 -13.01
N ASN A 56 -5.85 4.46 -14.08
CA ASN A 56 -6.60 4.88 -15.28
C ASN A 56 -6.52 3.90 -16.46
N THR A 57 -5.88 2.75 -16.30
CA THR A 57 -5.84 1.76 -17.38
C THR A 57 -7.18 1.03 -17.43
N LYS A 58 -8.09 1.51 -18.28
CA LYS A 58 -9.31 0.78 -18.64
C LYS A 58 -8.88 -0.55 -19.28
N ILE A 59 -9.03 -1.64 -18.56
CA ILE A 59 -8.72 -2.97 -19.06
C ILE A 59 -9.86 -3.38 -20.00
N THR A 60 -9.53 -3.69 -21.25
CA THR A 60 -10.50 -4.16 -22.24
C THR A 60 -10.89 -5.60 -21.91
N GLN A 61 -12.15 -6.00 -22.15
CA GLN A 61 -12.65 -7.36 -21.90
C GLN A 61 -11.74 -8.47 -22.48
N ALA A 62 -11.14 -8.23 -23.65
CA ALA A 62 -10.19 -9.14 -24.28
C ALA A 62 -8.92 -9.39 -23.44
N GLN A 63 -8.40 -8.37 -22.74
CA GLN A 63 -7.22 -8.50 -21.89
C GLN A 63 -7.52 -9.29 -20.61
N ILE A 64 -8.74 -9.15 -20.07
CA ILE A 64 -9.20 -9.93 -18.92
C ILE A 64 -9.27 -11.42 -19.29
N LEU A 65 -9.88 -11.73 -20.43
CA LEU A 65 -9.99 -13.11 -20.93
C LEU A 65 -8.61 -13.73 -21.19
N GLN A 66 -7.70 -12.97 -21.80
CA GLN A 66 -6.34 -13.45 -22.06
C GLN A 66 -5.58 -13.78 -20.77
N ARG A 67 -5.71 -12.93 -19.75
CA ARG A 67 -5.11 -13.18 -18.42
C ARG A 67 -5.68 -14.43 -17.76
N LEU A 68 -6.99 -14.62 -17.83
CA LEU A 68 -7.67 -15.80 -17.28
C LEU A 68 -7.21 -17.11 -17.94
N ILE A 69 -7.04 -17.08 -19.27
CA ILE A 69 -6.54 -18.23 -20.05
C ILE A 69 -5.10 -18.56 -19.66
N GLU A 70 -4.26 -17.54 -19.46
CA GLU A 70 -2.85 -17.72 -19.13
C GLU A 70 -2.65 -18.23 -17.70
N GLU A 71 -3.51 -17.81 -16.77
CA GLU A 71 -3.57 -18.33 -15.39
C GLU A 71 -3.99 -19.81 -15.36
N LYS A 72 -5.08 -20.16 -16.06
CA LYS A 72 -5.50 -21.57 -16.26
C LYS A 72 -4.41 -22.45 -16.87
N LYS A 73 -3.63 -21.93 -17.83
CA LYS A 73 -2.52 -22.66 -18.45
C LYS A 73 -1.36 -22.90 -17.48
N LYS A 74 -1.10 -21.97 -16.56
CA LYS A 74 -0.06 -22.14 -15.53
C LYS A 74 -0.48 -23.18 -14.49
N GLU A 75 -1.72 -23.12 -14.01
CA GLU A 75 -2.28 -24.14 -13.10
C GLU A 75 -2.15 -25.55 -13.69
N MET A 76 -2.58 -25.74 -14.94
CA MET A 76 -2.44 -27.03 -15.65
C MET A 76 -0.99 -27.49 -15.83
N LYS A 77 -0.03 -26.57 -15.88
CA LYS A 77 1.40 -26.91 -16.00
C LYS A 77 2.00 -27.28 -14.65
N ASP A 78 1.58 -26.62 -13.58
CA ASP A 78 2.03 -26.89 -12.22
C ASP A 78 1.42 -28.18 -11.67
N GLU A 79 0.18 -28.52 -12.04
CA GLU A 79 -0.43 -29.82 -11.77
C GLU A 79 0.33 -30.97 -12.45
N LYS A 80 0.71 -30.81 -13.72
CA LYS A 80 1.52 -31.82 -14.44
C LYS A 80 2.90 -32.04 -13.81
N LYS A 81 3.56 -30.96 -13.37
CA LYS A 81 4.83 -31.06 -12.64
C LYS A 81 4.71 -31.76 -11.30
N LYS A 82 3.56 -31.66 -10.61
CA LYS A 82 3.30 -32.39 -9.36
C LYS A 82 3.10 -33.89 -9.63
N THR A 83 2.39 -34.24 -10.70
CA THR A 83 2.17 -35.66 -11.06
C THR A 83 3.40 -36.34 -11.65
N GLU A 84 4.30 -35.61 -12.31
CA GLU A 84 5.55 -36.16 -12.85
C GLU A 84 6.64 -36.41 -11.77
N ASN A 85 6.45 -35.87 -10.56
CA ASN A 85 7.37 -36.02 -9.42
C ASN A 85 6.94 -37.10 -8.40
N THR A 86 6.04 -38.02 -8.76
CA THR A 86 5.64 -39.15 -7.90
C THR A 86 6.55 -40.37 -8.09
N ASN A 87 7.86 -40.16 -8.06
CA ASN A 87 8.82 -41.22 -7.75
C ASN A 87 9.67 -40.79 -6.55
N VAL A 88 8.97 -40.53 -5.45
CA VAL A 88 9.57 -40.42 -4.12
C VAL A 88 8.72 -41.34 -3.27
N HIS A 89 9.37 -42.32 -2.66
CA HIS A 89 8.81 -43.23 -1.67
C HIS A 89 7.80 -42.48 -0.78
N GLU A 90 6.55 -42.97 -0.73
CA GLU A 90 5.53 -42.48 0.19
C GLU A 90 5.97 -42.87 1.61
N MET A 91 6.82 -42.04 2.19
CA MET A 91 7.18 -42.14 3.59
C MET A 91 6.10 -41.37 4.35
N GLU A 92 5.28 -42.09 5.11
CA GLU A 92 4.33 -41.48 6.02
C GLU A 92 5.10 -40.52 6.93
N LEU A 93 4.77 -39.22 6.85
CA LEU A 93 5.37 -38.23 7.73
C LEU A 93 4.75 -38.45 9.11
N GLU A 94 5.57 -38.88 10.07
CA GLU A 94 5.15 -38.94 11.47
C GLU A 94 4.85 -37.53 11.98
N ASP A 95 3.81 -37.44 12.82
CA ASP A 95 3.41 -36.18 13.44
C ASP A 95 4.53 -35.61 14.32
N ASN A 96 4.66 -34.28 14.32
CA ASN A 96 5.67 -33.62 15.13
C ASN A 96 5.39 -33.82 16.63
N ILE A 97 6.28 -34.52 17.33
CA ILE A 97 6.20 -34.81 18.77
C ILE A 97 5.91 -33.53 19.60
N ASN A 98 6.46 -32.38 19.22
CA ASN A 98 6.23 -31.13 19.94
C ASN A 98 4.78 -30.62 19.82
N HIS A 99 4.07 -30.95 18.73
CA HIS A 99 2.65 -30.62 18.59
C HIS A 99 1.79 -31.51 19.48
N ILE A 100 2.09 -32.82 19.52
CA ILE A 100 1.39 -33.78 20.37
C ILE A 100 1.52 -33.39 21.85
N ILE A 101 2.75 -33.12 22.32
CA ILE A 101 3.00 -32.72 23.71
C ILE A 101 2.27 -31.42 24.07
N ARG A 102 2.26 -30.44 23.16
CA ARG A 102 1.55 -29.17 23.36
C ARG A 102 0.05 -29.40 23.51
N ASP A 103 -0.53 -30.22 22.64
CA ASP A 103 -1.97 -30.46 22.61
C ASP A 103 -2.40 -31.30 23.82
N GLU A 104 -1.58 -32.26 24.28
CA GLU A 104 -1.77 -32.98 25.55
C GLU A 104 -1.69 -32.05 26.78
N MET A 105 -0.73 -31.11 26.80
CA MET A 105 -0.63 -30.08 27.85
C MET A 105 -1.82 -29.12 27.86
N ASN A 106 -2.39 -28.81 26.70
CA ASN A 106 -3.56 -27.95 26.57
C ASN A 106 -4.90 -28.68 26.77
N ASN A 107 -4.87 -30.01 26.93
CA ASN A 107 -6.06 -30.85 27.11
C ASN A 107 -6.61 -30.84 28.56
N TYR A 108 -6.09 -29.98 29.43
CA TYR A 108 -6.71 -29.72 30.73
C TYR A 108 -7.81 -28.67 30.55
N ASP A 109 -9.01 -28.95 31.08
CA ASP A 109 -10.27 -28.18 30.97
C ASP A 109 -10.20 -26.67 31.34
N GLU A 110 -9.05 -26.17 31.80
CA GLU A 110 -8.85 -24.79 32.27
C GLU A 110 -8.03 -23.91 31.29
N CYS A 111 -7.67 -24.45 30.12
CA CYS A 111 -6.86 -23.75 29.12
C CYS A 111 -7.74 -22.85 28.22
N ILE A 112 -7.71 -21.54 28.43
CA ILE A 112 -8.37 -20.59 27.52
C ILE A 112 -7.57 -20.51 26.22
N ASN A 113 -8.17 -20.97 25.11
CA ASN A 113 -7.60 -20.83 23.77
C ASN A 113 -7.63 -19.36 23.30
N ALA A 114 -6.62 -18.62 23.76
CA ALA A 114 -6.39 -17.19 23.55
C ALA A 114 -5.78 -16.87 22.17
N THR A 115 -6.15 -17.60 21.13
CA THR A 115 -5.59 -17.45 19.77
C THR A 115 -5.96 -16.11 19.11
N GLY A 116 -6.87 -15.34 19.72
CA GLY A 116 -7.27 -14.01 19.26
C GLY A 116 -7.68 -13.08 20.41
N ILE A 117 -7.53 -11.78 20.20
CA ILE A 117 -7.88 -10.73 21.17
C ILE A 117 -9.36 -10.84 21.59
N ASP A 118 -10.25 -11.13 20.64
CA ASP A 118 -11.68 -11.27 20.90
C ASP A 118 -12.00 -12.48 21.80
N ASN A 119 -11.27 -13.59 21.64
CA ASN A 119 -11.43 -14.79 22.49
C ASN A 119 -10.93 -14.53 23.92
N ILE A 120 -9.84 -13.79 24.07
CA ILE A 120 -9.33 -13.36 25.38
C ILE A 120 -10.37 -12.45 26.07
N ILE A 121 -10.93 -11.47 25.35
CA ILE A 121 -11.92 -10.53 25.89
C ILE A 121 -13.20 -11.25 26.33
N ASN A 122 -13.71 -12.18 25.52
CA ASN A 122 -14.89 -12.96 25.87
C ASN A 122 -14.64 -13.89 27.05
N SER A 123 -13.46 -14.50 27.13
CA SER A 123 -13.12 -15.41 28.22
C SER A 123 -12.84 -14.72 29.55
N LEU A 124 -12.43 -13.45 29.53
CA LEU A 124 -12.17 -12.69 30.75
C LEU A 124 -13.44 -12.30 31.50
N GLY A 125 -14.63 -12.54 30.93
CA GLY A 125 -15.94 -12.42 31.60
C GLY A 125 -16.26 -11.01 32.10
N ASN A 126 -17.25 -10.35 31.49
CA ASN A 126 -17.94 -9.19 32.08
C ASN A 126 -17.04 -8.09 32.67
N VAL A 127 -15.97 -7.69 31.98
CA VAL A 127 -15.44 -6.34 32.18
C VAL A 127 -16.51 -5.39 31.66
N SER A 128 -17.41 -4.92 32.53
CA SER A 128 -18.55 -4.08 32.15
C SER A 128 -18.06 -2.81 31.45
N PHE A 129 -18.06 -2.84 30.11
CA PHE A 129 -17.75 -1.70 29.25
C PHE A 129 -18.82 -0.60 29.32
N GLU A 130 -19.87 -0.77 30.12
CA GLU A 130 -20.91 0.24 30.28
C GLU A 130 -20.33 1.54 30.84
N LYS A 131 -19.43 1.45 31.82
CA LYS A 131 -18.76 2.63 32.37
C LYS A 131 -17.90 3.32 31.31
N THR A 132 -17.16 2.58 30.48
CA THR A 132 -16.32 3.16 29.42
C THR A 132 -17.14 3.75 28.26
N LYS A 133 -18.27 3.12 27.92
CA LYS A 133 -19.23 3.64 26.93
C LYS A 133 -19.91 4.93 27.43
N LYS A 134 -20.28 4.98 28.72
CA LYS A 134 -20.82 6.17 29.39
C LYS A 134 -19.80 7.31 29.44
N VAL A 135 -18.52 7.03 29.68
CA VAL A 135 -17.43 8.03 29.69
C VAL A 135 -17.31 8.75 28.34
N LYS A 136 -17.41 8.03 27.22
CA LYS A 136 -17.34 8.65 25.88
C LYS A 136 -18.50 9.60 25.63
N ALA A 137 -19.72 9.21 26.01
CA ALA A 137 -20.91 10.06 25.87
C ALA A 137 -20.82 11.29 26.79
N ALA A 138 -20.42 11.10 28.05
CA ALA A 138 -20.25 12.17 29.01
C ALA A 138 -19.17 13.18 28.58
N TYR A 139 -18.02 12.70 28.07
CA TYR A 139 -16.97 13.59 27.58
C TYR A 139 -17.42 14.43 26.39
N LYS A 140 -18.21 13.87 25.46
CA LYS A 140 -18.73 14.61 24.31
C LYS A 140 -19.66 15.76 24.76
N LYS A 141 -20.55 15.49 25.72
CA LYS A 141 -21.41 16.52 26.32
C LYS A 141 -20.58 17.62 27.00
N TYR A 142 -19.59 17.23 27.81
CA TYR A 142 -18.69 18.16 28.48
C TYR A 142 -17.86 19.01 27.50
N GLU A 143 -17.41 18.40 26.40
CA GLU A 143 -16.67 19.09 25.33
C GLU A 143 -17.53 20.20 24.70
N GLU A 144 -18.78 19.90 24.34
CA GLU A 144 -19.67 20.87 23.69
C GLU A 144 -19.98 22.08 24.58
N GLU A 145 -20.20 21.86 25.88
CA GLU A 145 -20.51 22.92 26.85
C GLU A 145 -19.26 23.76 27.23
N ASN A 146 -18.09 23.14 27.38
CA ASN A 146 -16.89 23.81 27.90
C ASN A 146 -15.92 24.30 26.81
N LEU A 147 -16.06 23.87 25.55
CA LEU A 147 -15.19 24.29 24.46
C LEU A 147 -15.23 25.81 24.20
N PRO A 148 -16.38 26.51 24.23
CA PRO A 148 -16.41 27.96 24.10
C PRO A 148 -15.66 28.68 25.23
N LEU A 149 -15.86 28.23 26.47
CA LEU A 149 -15.22 28.81 27.67
C LEU A 149 -13.69 28.66 27.62
N VAL A 150 -13.20 27.47 27.25
CA VAL A 150 -11.76 27.20 27.16
C VAL A 150 -11.10 27.98 26.01
N LYS A 151 -11.82 28.27 24.93
CA LYS A 151 -11.33 29.13 23.84
C LYS A 151 -11.21 30.60 24.26
N GLU A 152 -12.12 31.07 25.11
CA GLU A 152 -12.07 32.43 25.63
C GLU A 152 -10.95 32.60 26.66
N GLU A 153 -10.78 31.62 27.56
CA GLU A 153 -9.75 31.58 28.59
C GLU A 153 -8.33 31.47 28.00
N TYR A 154 -8.14 30.63 26.97
CA TYR A 154 -6.85 30.41 26.34
C TYR A 154 -6.88 30.80 24.86
N LYS A 155 -6.68 32.07 24.54
CA LYS A 155 -6.62 32.53 23.14
C LYS A 155 -5.35 32.02 22.43
N ASN A 156 -5.43 31.76 21.12
CA ASN A 156 -4.31 31.34 20.24
C ASN A 156 -3.77 29.90 20.40
N LEU A 157 -4.55 28.95 20.92
CA LEU A 157 -4.17 27.53 20.92
C LEU A 157 -4.81 26.75 19.76
N LYS A 158 -4.19 25.65 19.36
CA LYS A 158 -4.75 24.72 18.38
C LYS A 158 -5.89 23.91 19.00
N LEU A 159 -6.87 23.49 18.20
CA LEU A 159 -7.98 22.63 18.65
C LEU A 159 -7.53 21.39 19.43
N SER A 160 -6.42 20.77 19.03
CA SER A 160 -5.84 19.63 19.76
C SER A 160 -5.45 19.98 21.20
N GLN A 161 -4.86 21.16 21.42
CA GLN A 161 -4.46 21.63 22.75
C GLN A 161 -5.69 21.95 23.61
N TYR A 162 -6.74 22.56 23.03
CA TYR A 162 -8.01 22.76 23.73
C TYR A 162 -8.63 21.45 24.19
N LYS A 163 -8.66 20.43 23.32
CA LYS A 163 -9.15 19.09 23.67
C LYS A 163 -8.30 18.44 24.77
N GLN A 164 -6.98 18.63 24.76
CA GLN A 164 -6.12 18.14 25.84
C GLN A 164 -6.42 18.80 27.19
N ILE A 165 -6.64 20.12 27.21
CA ILE A 165 -7.03 20.86 28.42
C ILE A 165 -8.40 20.39 28.91
N LEU A 166 -9.39 20.29 28.02
CA LEU A 166 -10.72 19.79 28.33
C LEU A 166 -10.68 18.36 28.87
N TRP A 167 -9.91 17.46 28.27
CA TRP A 167 -9.76 16.09 28.77
C TRP A 167 -9.12 16.04 30.17
N LYS A 168 -8.15 16.92 30.45
CA LYS A 168 -7.57 17.05 31.79
C LYS A 168 -8.59 17.57 32.82
N LYS A 169 -9.40 18.57 32.47
CA LYS A 169 -10.47 19.10 33.33
C LYS A 169 -11.56 18.04 33.55
N PHE A 170 -12.01 17.38 32.49
CA PHE A 170 -13.03 16.31 32.52
C PHE A 170 -12.64 15.13 33.42
N LYS A 171 -11.39 14.66 33.35
CA LYS A 171 -10.92 13.56 34.22
C LYS A 171 -11.06 13.86 35.72
N LYS A 172 -11.09 15.14 36.11
CA LYS A 172 -11.30 15.59 37.49
C LYS A 172 -12.74 16.05 37.78
N SER A 173 -13.58 16.18 36.75
CA SER A 173 -14.97 16.62 36.90
C SER A 173 -15.83 15.54 37.55
N ALA A 174 -16.90 15.96 38.23
CA ALA A 174 -17.97 15.10 38.71
C ALA A 174 -18.80 14.49 37.55
N ASP A 175 -18.74 15.09 36.36
CA ASP A 175 -19.44 14.60 35.15
C ASP A 175 -18.80 13.34 34.55
N ASN A 176 -17.60 12.98 35.00
CA ASN A 176 -16.96 11.75 34.56
C ASN A 176 -17.59 10.55 35.29
N PRO A 177 -18.28 9.64 34.57
CA PRO A 177 -18.90 8.46 35.19
C PRO A 177 -17.91 7.55 35.92
N MET A 178 -16.60 7.68 35.64
CA MET A 178 -15.55 6.95 36.35
C MET A 178 -15.27 7.50 37.77
N ASN A 179 -15.65 8.75 38.04
CA ASN A 179 -15.44 9.41 39.33
C ASN A 179 -16.68 9.32 40.25
N GLN A 180 -17.82 8.88 39.70
CA GLN A 180 -19.02 8.62 40.47
C GLN A 180 -18.79 7.34 41.29
N LYS A 181 -18.80 7.44 42.62
CA LYS A 181 -18.82 6.26 43.48
C LYS A 181 -20.19 5.62 43.33
N ASP A 182 -20.23 4.34 42.97
CA ASP A 182 -21.45 3.53 43.10
C ASP A 182 -21.84 3.40 44.58
#